data_AF-A0A9P5HJX7-F1
#
_entry.id   AF-A0A9P5HJX7-F1
#
_cell.length_a   1.000
_cell.length_b   1.000
_cell.length_c   1.000
_cell.angle_alpha   90.00
_cell.angle_beta   90.00
_cell.angle_gamma   90.00
#
_symmetry.space_group_name_H-M   'P 1'
#
loop_
_entity.id
_entity.type
_entity.pdbx_description
1 polymer ?
#
loop_
_entity_poly.entity_id
_entity_poly.type
_entity_poly.pdbx_seq_one_letter_code
_entity_poly.pdbx_strand_id
1 'polypeptide(L)'
;MTKRTANVSVRNNTDNAIVAISIVHKYSDDYTNEGQWGIIAPGELAEDTMEVEYNTGAFTTGRDWWVVTWFNPEMTTQYFSDPENFRNIIDALEKVAPSAVGAAAGAIAGLASSWTGPGAIAARQAAKRVAKMATEQLTNDESTDGFKQHILRSEDEDELTEIVINEDLTITFKSNSGDSETVSSSREVEQE
;
A
#
# COMPACT_ATOMS: atom_id res chain seq x y z
N MET A 1 -27.81 -4.20 6.82
CA MET A 1 -26.52 -3.58 6.46
C MET A 1 -26.02 -2.91 7.72
N THR A 2 -24.80 -3.23 8.13
CA THR A 2 -24.13 -2.66 9.29
C THR A 2 -22.77 -2.17 8.83
N LYS A 3 -22.53 -0.86 8.96
CA LYS A 3 -21.22 -0.26 8.72
C LYS A 3 -20.27 -0.68 9.84
N ARG A 4 -19.03 -1.01 9.47
CA ARG A 4 -17.96 -1.44 10.36
C ARG A 4 -16.64 -0.79 9.96
N THR A 5 -15.69 -0.86 10.87
CA THR A 5 -14.32 -0.36 10.68
C THR A 5 -13.31 -1.44 11.04
N ALA A 6 -12.16 -1.46 10.36
CA ALA A 6 -11.02 -2.29 10.70
C ALA A 6 -9.73 -1.47 10.60
N ASN A 7 -8.71 -1.84 11.37
CA ASN A 7 -7.39 -1.25 11.26
C ASN A 7 -6.54 -2.04 10.26
N VAL A 8 -5.69 -1.36 9.50
CA VAL A 8 -4.77 -1.98 8.55
C VAL A 8 -3.36 -1.49 8.78
N SER A 9 -2.40 -2.40 8.81
CA SER A 9 -0.97 -2.10 8.84
C SER A 9 -0.21 -2.98 7.84
N VAL A 10 1.03 -2.58 7.54
CA VAL A 10 1.90 -3.25 6.58
C VAL A 10 3.07 -3.90 7.28
N ARG A 11 3.30 -5.17 6.96
CA ARG A 11 4.49 -5.91 7.36
C ARG A 11 5.43 -6.09 6.19
N ASN A 12 6.69 -5.76 6.41
CA ASN A 12 7.75 -6.05 5.47
C ASN A 12 8.45 -7.36 5.87
N ASN A 13 8.16 -8.45 5.16
CA ASN A 13 8.86 -9.74 5.32
C ASN A 13 9.99 -9.92 4.30
N THR A 14 10.38 -8.86 3.58
CA THR A 14 11.52 -8.89 2.67
C THR A 14 12.84 -8.61 3.39
N ASP A 15 13.95 -8.97 2.76
CA ASP A 15 15.31 -8.73 3.24
C ASP A 15 15.75 -7.25 3.11
N ASN A 16 14.98 -6.43 2.39
CA ASN A 16 15.28 -5.02 2.13
C ASN A 16 14.21 -4.11 2.73
N ALA A 17 14.55 -2.85 3.00
CA ALA A 17 13.52 -1.88 3.36
C ALA A 17 12.56 -1.69 2.17
N ILE A 18 11.28 -1.50 2.47
CA ILE A 18 10.31 -1.03 1.48
C ILE A 18 9.99 0.43 1.77
N VAL A 19 9.83 1.23 0.71
CA VAL A 19 9.65 2.69 0.84
C VAL A 19 8.46 3.18 0.02
N ALA A 20 7.93 4.33 0.40
CA ALA A 20 6.79 4.99 -0.24
C ALA A 20 5.62 4.02 -0.49
N ILE A 21 5.14 3.40 0.58
CA ILE A 21 4.07 2.41 0.52
C ILE A 21 2.73 3.13 0.44
N SER A 22 1.94 2.77 -0.57
CA SER A 22 0.60 3.28 -0.82
C SER A 22 -0.40 2.13 -0.78
N ILE A 23 -1.44 2.28 0.03
CA ILE A 23 -2.59 1.37 0.03
C ILE A 23 -3.84 2.18 -0.27
N VAL A 24 -4.64 1.68 -1.20
CA VAL A 24 -6.01 2.15 -1.41
C VAL A 24 -6.95 0.98 -1.14
N HIS A 25 -7.96 1.24 -0.34
CA HIS A 25 -9.09 0.36 -0.09
C HIS A 25 -10.36 1.01 -0.62
N LYS A 26 -11.17 0.24 -1.34
CA LYS A 26 -12.50 0.62 -1.78
C LYS A 26 -13.52 -0.44 -1.40
N TYR A 27 -14.50 -0.06 -0.59
CA TYR A 27 -15.70 -0.88 -0.41
C TYR A 27 -16.71 -0.50 -1.51
N SER A 28 -16.58 -1.17 -2.66
CA SER A 28 -17.32 -0.80 -3.88
C SER A 28 -17.29 0.72 -4.11
N ASP A 29 -18.45 1.35 -4.36
CA ASP A 29 -18.57 2.79 -4.60
C ASP A 29 -19.00 3.57 -3.33
N ASP A 30 -19.04 2.91 -2.17
CA ASP A 30 -19.56 3.53 -0.93
C ASP A 30 -18.45 4.24 -0.12
N TYR A 31 -17.28 3.59 0.00
CA TYR A 31 -16.17 4.08 0.82
C TYR A 31 -14.85 3.91 0.07
N THR A 32 -14.01 4.95 0.14
CA THR A 32 -12.62 4.92 -0.30
C THR A 32 -11.74 5.37 0.84
N ASN A 33 -10.75 4.55 1.19
CA ASN A 33 -9.78 4.85 2.23
C ASN A 33 -8.37 4.71 1.65
N GLU A 34 -7.45 5.53 2.13
CA GLU A 34 -6.06 5.50 1.71
C GLU A 34 -5.13 5.47 2.92
N GLY A 35 -4.00 4.77 2.77
CA GLY A 35 -2.95 4.70 3.76
C GLY A 35 -1.58 4.91 3.12
N GLN A 36 -0.72 5.65 3.80
CA GLN A 36 0.64 5.91 3.33
C GLN A 36 1.67 5.68 4.43
N TRP A 37 2.74 4.97 4.06
CA TRP A 37 3.90 4.75 4.92
C TRP A 37 5.18 5.18 4.22
N GLY A 38 6.09 5.75 4.99
CA GLY A 38 7.35 6.28 4.47
C GLY A 38 8.36 5.18 4.17
N ILE A 39 8.82 4.49 5.22
CA ILE A 39 9.84 3.45 5.17
C ILE A 39 9.47 2.40 6.21
N ILE A 40 9.53 1.13 5.84
CA ILE A 40 9.36 -0.02 6.75
C ILE A 40 10.62 -0.88 6.60
N ALA A 41 11.38 -1.07 7.68
CA ALA A 41 12.61 -1.84 7.64
C ALA A 41 12.31 -3.35 7.50
N PRO A 42 13.30 -4.18 7.10
CA PRO A 42 13.16 -5.63 7.02
C PRO A 42 12.62 -6.24 8.32
N GLY A 43 11.61 -7.10 8.22
CA GLY A 43 10.97 -7.80 9.34
C GLY A 43 10.03 -6.95 10.19
N GLU A 44 9.89 -5.65 9.93
CA GLU A 44 9.07 -4.75 10.74
C GLU A 44 7.59 -4.77 10.33
N LEU A 45 6.72 -4.64 11.32
CA LEU A 45 5.33 -4.20 11.15
C LEU A 45 5.30 -2.68 11.36
N ALA A 46 4.65 -1.95 10.46
CA ALA A 46 4.52 -0.51 10.61
C ALA A 46 3.73 -0.13 11.87
N GLU A 47 4.21 0.90 12.58
CA GLU A 47 3.54 1.44 13.78
C GLU A 47 2.24 2.20 13.43
N ASP A 48 2.24 2.91 12.29
CA ASP A 48 1.07 3.62 11.80
C ASP A 48 0.03 2.62 11.24
N THR A 49 -1.24 2.86 11.53
CA THR A 49 -2.38 2.14 10.92
C THR A 49 -3.23 3.08 10.04
N MET A 50 -3.94 2.51 9.07
CA MET A 50 -5.09 3.18 8.42
C MET A 50 -6.39 2.51 8.89
N GLU A 51 -7.43 3.31 9.11
CA GLU A 51 -8.78 2.80 9.36
C GLU A 51 -9.51 2.65 8.02
N VAL A 52 -10.16 1.51 7.81
CA VAL A 52 -10.98 1.25 6.62
C VAL A 52 -12.43 1.04 6.99
N GLU A 53 -13.33 1.46 6.09
CA GLU A 53 -14.77 1.37 6.29
C GLU A 53 -15.34 0.33 5.32
N TYR A 54 -16.24 -0.52 5.82
CA TYR A 54 -16.90 -1.56 5.03
C TYR A 54 -18.30 -1.86 5.58
N ASN A 55 -19.12 -2.58 4.80
CA ASN A 55 -20.44 -2.98 5.23
C ASN A 55 -20.59 -4.50 5.33
N THR A 56 -21.38 -4.94 6.29
CA THR A 56 -21.73 -6.36 6.47
C THR A 56 -23.25 -6.57 6.55
N GLY A 57 -23.68 -7.81 6.34
CA GLY A 57 -25.07 -8.28 6.51
C GLY A 57 -25.56 -9.15 5.35
N ALA A 58 -26.64 -9.90 5.56
CA ALA A 58 -27.13 -10.91 4.61
C ALA A 58 -27.55 -10.37 3.21
N PHE A 59 -27.64 -9.05 3.06
CA PHE A 59 -28.05 -8.39 1.81
C PHE A 59 -27.01 -7.40 1.28
N THR A 60 -25.80 -7.35 1.87
CA THR A 60 -24.72 -6.51 1.32
C THR A 60 -24.12 -7.20 0.09
N THR A 61 -24.03 -6.46 -1.02
CA THR A 61 -23.38 -6.92 -2.27
C THR A 61 -22.03 -6.27 -2.50
N GLY A 62 -21.67 -5.29 -1.66
CA GLY A 62 -20.39 -4.59 -1.75
C GLY A 62 -19.22 -5.53 -1.46
N ARG A 63 -18.07 -5.15 -2.00
CA ARG A 63 -16.83 -5.91 -1.96
C ARG A 63 -15.67 -4.98 -1.63
N ASP A 64 -14.76 -5.47 -0.80
CA ASP A 64 -13.52 -4.81 -0.42
C ASP A 64 -12.45 -5.07 -1.49
N TRP A 65 -12.03 -3.99 -2.14
CA TRP A 65 -11.03 -3.96 -3.22
C TRP A 65 -9.80 -3.20 -2.77
N TRP A 66 -8.63 -3.76 -3.05
CA TRP A 66 -7.35 -3.28 -2.52
C TRP A 66 -6.32 -3.12 -3.64
N VAL A 67 -5.54 -2.05 -3.58
CA VAL A 67 -4.29 -1.95 -4.33
C VAL A 67 -3.18 -1.57 -3.36
N VAL A 68 -2.04 -2.23 -3.52
CA VAL A 68 -0.85 -2.01 -2.68
C VAL A 68 0.31 -1.71 -3.62
N THR A 69 1.03 -0.61 -3.38
CA THR A 69 2.23 -0.27 -4.15
C THR A 69 3.35 0.14 -3.21
N TRP A 70 4.60 -0.11 -3.60
CA TRP A 70 5.79 0.28 -2.85
C TRP A 70 6.98 0.40 -3.79
N PHE A 71 8.07 0.96 -3.28
CA PHE A 71 9.35 1.05 -3.98
C PHE A 71 10.42 0.23 -3.27
N ASN A 72 11.44 -0.18 -4.04
CA ASN A 72 12.72 -0.57 -3.47
C ASN A 72 13.42 0.62 -2.78
N PRO A 73 14.43 0.39 -1.91
CA PRO A 73 15.14 1.46 -1.20
C PRO A 73 15.68 2.57 -2.10
N GLU A 74 16.16 2.23 -3.30
CA GLU A 74 16.73 3.18 -4.25
C GLU A 74 15.67 4.01 -4.99
N MET A 75 14.38 3.65 -4.84
CA MET A 75 13.25 4.22 -5.57
C MET A 75 13.40 4.16 -7.11
N THR A 76 14.12 3.17 -7.62
CA THR A 76 14.29 2.92 -9.06
C THR A 76 13.26 1.93 -9.60
N THR A 77 12.67 1.10 -8.74
CA THR A 77 11.70 0.09 -9.11
C THR A 77 10.47 0.25 -8.23
N GLN A 78 9.32 0.48 -8.86
CA GLN A 78 8.03 0.49 -8.19
C GLN A 78 7.31 -0.83 -8.41
N TYR A 79 6.89 -1.45 -7.31
CA TYR A 79 6.07 -2.65 -7.27
C TYR A 79 4.62 -2.30 -7.00
N PHE A 80 3.71 -3.11 -7.51
CA PHE A 80 2.27 -2.96 -7.29
C PHE A 80 1.59 -4.32 -7.30
N SER A 81 0.54 -4.47 -6.48
CA SER A 81 -0.32 -5.65 -6.47
C SER A 81 -0.94 -5.86 -7.84
N ASP A 82 -0.85 -7.07 -8.36
CA ASP A 82 -1.24 -7.35 -9.73
C ASP A 82 -1.95 -8.70 -9.87
N PRO A 83 -3.25 -8.78 -9.49
CA PRO A 83 -3.98 -10.03 -9.53
C PRO A 83 -4.20 -10.57 -10.95
N GLU A 84 -4.31 -9.70 -11.99
CA GLU A 84 -4.52 -10.15 -13.38
C GLU A 84 -3.80 -9.31 -14.47
N ASN A 85 -2.69 -8.64 -14.17
CA ASN A 85 -1.85 -7.90 -15.12
C ASN A 85 -2.51 -6.68 -15.79
N PHE A 86 -2.90 -5.70 -14.97
CA PHE A 86 -3.71 -4.55 -15.42
C PHE A 86 -2.91 -3.27 -15.69
N ARG A 87 -3.10 -2.72 -16.89
CA ARG A 87 -2.43 -1.49 -17.37
C ARG A 87 -2.89 -0.21 -16.67
N ASN A 88 -4.13 -0.13 -16.21
CA ASN A 88 -4.69 1.10 -15.62
C ASN A 88 -3.93 1.56 -14.36
N ILE A 89 -3.50 0.60 -13.52
CA ILE A 89 -2.67 0.90 -12.35
C ILE A 89 -1.34 1.53 -12.80
N ILE A 90 -0.73 1.02 -13.87
CA ILE A 90 0.53 1.55 -14.39
C ILE A 90 0.34 2.99 -14.89
N ASP A 91 -0.70 3.25 -15.68
CA ASP A 91 -0.99 4.58 -16.22
C ASP A 91 -1.30 5.61 -15.11
N ALA A 92 -1.90 5.17 -13.98
CA ALA A 92 -2.08 6.01 -12.80
C ALA A 92 -0.73 6.35 -12.14
N LEU A 93 0.13 5.35 -11.95
CA LEU A 93 1.43 5.52 -11.30
C LEU A 93 2.43 6.31 -12.16
N GLU A 94 2.33 6.28 -13.49
CA GLU A 94 3.13 7.10 -14.41
C GLU A 94 2.90 8.61 -14.25
N LYS A 95 1.81 9.03 -13.59
CA LYS A 95 1.51 10.45 -13.31
C LYS A 95 2.18 10.97 -12.04
N VAL A 96 2.83 10.11 -11.25
CA VAL A 96 3.60 10.55 -10.08
C VAL A 96 4.83 11.33 -10.53
N ALA A 97 5.02 12.53 -9.96
CA ALA A 97 6.05 13.46 -10.41
C ALA A 97 7.49 12.90 -10.23
N PRO A 98 8.30 12.77 -11.29
CA PRO A 98 9.67 12.24 -11.21
C PRO A 98 10.58 13.00 -10.25
N SER A 99 10.51 14.33 -10.23
CA SER A 99 11.25 15.17 -9.28
C SER A 99 10.93 14.89 -7.80
N ALA A 100 9.70 14.49 -7.47
CA ALA A 100 9.33 14.10 -6.11
C ALA A 100 9.96 12.74 -5.74
N VAL A 101 9.99 11.80 -6.68
CA VAL A 101 10.66 10.50 -6.53
C VAL A 101 12.17 10.72 -6.35
N GLY A 102 12.82 11.52 -7.20
CA GLY A 102 14.25 11.84 -7.11
C GLY A 102 14.63 12.52 -5.79
N ALA A 103 13.82 13.46 -5.31
CA ALA A 103 14.05 14.10 -4.00
C ALA A 103 13.96 13.11 -2.84
N ALA A 104 13.00 12.18 -2.87
CA ALA A 104 12.87 11.14 -1.85
C ALA A 104 14.03 10.12 -1.92
N ALA A 105 14.42 9.70 -3.12
CA ALA A 105 15.55 8.82 -3.35
C ALA A 105 16.86 9.42 -2.81
N GLY A 106 17.11 10.71 -3.09
CA GLY A 106 18.28 11.43 -2.56
C GLY A 106 18.29 11.50 -1.02
N ALA A 107 17.12 11.67 -0.40
CA ALA A 107 17.00 11.66 1.06
C ALA A 107 17.27 10.26 1.66
N ILE A 108 16.81 9.20 1.00
CA ILE A 108 17.05 7.81 1.41
C ILE A 108 18.52 7.41 1.23
N ALA A 109 19.13 7.76 0.10
CA ALA A 109 20.55 7.49 -0.17
C ALA A 109 21.50 8.15 0.86
N GLY A 110 21.06 9.25 1.47
CA GLY A 110 21.78 9.91 2.57
C GLY A 110 21.74 9.15 3.90
N LEU A 111 20.94 8.09 4.02
CA LEU A 111 20.90 7.25 5.21
C LEU A 111 22.11 6.31 5.20
N ALA A 112 22.94 6.37 6.25
CA ALA A 112 24.07 5.46 6.43
C ALA A 112 23.61 4.07 6.88
N SER A 113 22.67 3.44 6.16
CA SER A 113 21.99 2.16 6.48
C SER A 113 21.19 2.11 7.79
N SER A 114 21.13 3.22 8.54
CA SER A 114 20.24 3.35 9.69
C SER A 114 18.87 3.85 9.26
N TRP A 115 17.87 2.97 9.32
CA TRP A 115 16.46 3.31 9.10
C TRP A 115 15.81 4.01 10.31
N THR A 116 16.59 4.25 11.36
CA THR A 116 16.20 4.98 12.57
C THR A 116 17.06 6.24 12.77
N GLY A 117 16.52 7.22 13.51
CA GLY A 117 17.21 8.48 13.82
C GLY A 117 16.75 9.70 13.00
N PRO A 118 17.34 10.89 13.23
CA PRO A 118 16.84 12.14 12.66
C PRO A 118 16.82 12.19 11.13
N GLY A 119 17.84 11.63 10.46
CA GLY A 119 17.85 11.53 8.99
C GLY A 119 16.72 10.64 8.46
N ALA A 120 16.43 9.54 9.15
CA ALA A 120 15.35 8.63 8.78
C ALA A 120 13.96 9.28 8.92
N ILE A 121 13.77 10.21 9.87
CA ILE A 121 12.51 10.96 9.98
C ILE A 121 12.26 11.78 8.70
N ALA A 122 13.28 12.50 8.21
CA ALA A 122 13.15 13.29 6.99
C ALA A 122 12.91 12.41 5.76
N ALA A 123 13.66 11.32 5.62
CA ALA A 123 13.50 10.37 4.53
C ALA A 123 12.11 9.71 4.52
N ARG A 124 11.59 9.29 5.69
CA ARG A 124 10.22 8.77 5.84
C ARG A 124 9.17 9.77 5.38
N GLN A 125 9.31 11.05 5.75
CA GLN A 125 8.37 12.08 5.34
C GLN A 125 8.44 12.37 3.82
N ALA A 126 9.63 12.34 3.22
CA ALA A 126 9.79 12.49 1.78
C ALA A 126 9.14 11.30 1.03
N ALA A 127 9.42 10.08 1.45
CA ALA A 127 8.83 8.87 0.87
C ALA A 127 7.30 8.83 1.05
N LYS A 128 6.77 9.22 2.21
CA LYS A 128 5.32 9.27 2.48
C LYS A 128 4.60 10.28 1.56
N ARG A 129 5.28 11.36 1.12
CA ARG A 129 4.72 12.29 0.11
C ARG A 129 4.61 11.64 -1.26
N VAL A 130 5.60 10.86 -1.68
CA VAL A 130 5.52 10.09 -2.93
C VAL A 130 4.39 9.06 -2.85
N ALA A 131 4.28 8.36 -1.73
CA ALA A 131 3.18 7.43 -1.48
C ALA A 131 1.80 8.12 -1.58
N LYS A 132 1.68 9.33 -1.02
CA LYS A 132 0.45 10.11 -1.11
C LYS A 132 0.10 10.51 -2.55
N MET A 133 1.08 10.94 -3.33
CA MET A 133 0.84 11.23 -4.75
C MET A 133 0.36 9.98 -5.50
N ALA A 134 0.91 8.81 -5.18
CA ALA A 134 0.45 7.56 -5.76
C ALA A 134 -0.98 7.20 -5.33
N THR A 135 -1.36 7.35 -4.05
CA THR A 135 -2.76 7.12 -3.64
C THR A 135 -3.71 8.09 -4.32
N GLU A 136 -3.37 9.38 -4.41
CA GLU A 136 -4.17 10.39 -5.12
C GLU A 136 -4.42 9.97 -6.58
N GLN A 137 -3.43 9.42 -7.29
CA GLN A 137 -3.64 8.93 -8.66
C GLN A 137 -4.50 7.67 -8.73
N LEU A 138 -4.34 6.75 -7.78
CA LEU A 138 -5.09 5.48 -7.72
C LEU A 138 -6.55 5.67 -7.30
N THR A 139 -6.86 6.73 -6.55
CA THR A 139 -8.23 7.07 -6.14
C THR A 139 -8.95 7.98 -7.13
N ASN A 140 -8.25 8.58 -8.09
CA ASN A 140 -8.87 9.49 -9.07
C ASN A 140 -9.79 8.78 -10.08
N ASP A 141 -9.64 7.47 -10.23
CA ASP A 141 -10.56 6.63 -11.01
C ASP A 141 -11.48 5.91 -10.03
N GLU A 142 -12.80 5.88 -10.26
CA GLU A 142 -13.75 5.14 -9.42
C GLU A 142 -13.63 3.62 -9.62
N SER A 143 -13.02 3.16 -10.71
CA SER A 143 -12.82 1.76 -11.01
C SER A 143 -12.03 1.02 -9.93
N THR A 144 -12.35 -0.26 -9.80
CA THR A 144 -11.63 -1.26 -9.00
C THR A 144 -10.94 -2.30 -9.90
N ASP A 145 -10.88 -2.05 -11.21
CA ASP A 145 -10.20 -2.92 -12.17
C ASP A 145 -8.71 -3.01 -11.83
N GLY A 146 -8.24 -4.24 -11.67
CA GLY A 146 -6.88 -4.55 -11.21
C GLY A 146 -6.66 -4.47 -9.72
N PHE A 147 -7.67 -4.11 -8.93
CA PHE A 147 -7.58 -4.20 -7.49
C PHE A 147 -7.77 -5.66 -7.06
N LYS A 148 -7.04 -6.06 -6.03
CA LYS A 148 -7.20 -7.35 -5.38
C LYS A 148 -8.40 -7.33 -4.45
N GLN A 149 -9.33 -8.27 -4.60
CA GLN A 149 -10.39 -8.46 -3.63
C GLN A 149 -9.88 -9.16 -2.36
N HIS A 150 -10.20 -8.62 -1.18
CA HIS A 150 -10.05 -9.26 0.12
C HIS A 150 -11.18 -8.82 1.05
N ILE A 151 -12.18 -9.68 1.26
CA ILE A 151 -13.43 -9.32 1.94
C ILE A 151 -13.26 -9.25 3.44
N LEU A 152 -13.66 -8.13 4.04
CA LEU A 152 -13.74 -7.95 5.48
C LEU A 152 -15.11 -8.36 6.02
N ARG A 153 -15.13 -8.98 7.19
CA ARG A 153 -16.33 -9.53 7.84
C ARG A 153 -16.53 -8.93 9.22
N SER A 154 -17.61 -9.34 9.88
CA SER A 154 -17.89 -8.92 11.25
C SER A 154 -16.82 -9.33 12.26
N GLU A 155 -16.02 -10.35 11.95
CA GLU A 155 -14.92 -10.84 12.80
C GLU A 155 -13.67 -9.94 12.74
N ASP A 156 -13.62 -9.02 11.77
CA ASP A 156 -12.51 -8.09 11.55
C ASP A 156 -12.79 -6.69 12.13
N GLU A 157 -13.97 -6.49 12.74
CA GLU A 157 -14.37 -5.21 13.30
C GLU A 157 -13.46 -4.81 14.46
N ASP A 158 -12.90 -3.61 14.38
CA ASP A 158 -11.93 -3.04 15.34
C ASP A 158 -10.63 -3.86 15.50
N GLU A 159 -10.42 -4.86 14.65
CA GLU A 159 -9.26 -5.74 14.65
C GLU A 159 -8.24 -5.31 13.59
N LEU A 160 -7.02 -5.86 13.69
CA LEU A 160 -5.94 -5.56 12.76
C LEU A 160 -5.95 -6.53 11.56
N THR A 161 -6.05 -5.97 10.37
CA THR A 161 -5.70 -6.64 9.11
C THR A 161 -4.25 -6.33 8.76
N GLU A 162 -3.42 -7.36 8.63
CA GLU A 162 -2.02 -7.22 8.22
C GLU A 162 -1.88 -7.45 6.71
N ILE A 163 -1.32 -6.46 6.00
CA ILE A 163 -0.87 -6.61 4.61
C ILE A 163 0.62 -6.94 4.64
N VAL A 164 0.96 -8.17 4.31
CA VAL A 164 2.33 -8.70 4.37
C VAL A 164 2.93 -8.71 2.98
N ILE A 165 4.05 -8.00 2.80
CA ILE A 165 4.89 -8.08 1.59
C ILE A 165 5.97 -9.13 1.84
N ASN A 166 5.92 -10.24 1.11
CA ASN A 166 6.82 -11.38 1.29
C ASN A 166 8.07 -11.27 0.40
N GLU A 167 9.12 -12.01 0.76
CA GLU A 167 10.41 -12.05 0.02
C GLU A 167 10.26 -12.49 -1.45
N ASP A 168 9.32 -13.38 -1.74
CA ASP A 168 8.98 -13.81 -3.10
C ASP A 168 8.09 -12.80 -3.86
N LEU A 169 7.93 -11.60 -3.31
CA LEU A 169 7.11 -10.49 -3.81
C LEU A 169 5.61 -10.81 -3.90
N THR A 170 5.16 -11.88 -3.24
CA THR A 170 3.73 -12.10 -2.98
C THR A 170 3.23 -11.16 -1.90
N ILE A 171 1.93 -10.86 -1.95
CA ILE A 171 1.24 -10.00 -0.99
C ILE A 171 0.15 -10.83 -0.33
N THR A 172 0.25 -11.01 0.98
CA THR A 172 -0.74 -11.73 1.79
C THR A 172 -1.56 -10.72 2.61
N PHE A 173 -2.87 -10.73 2.42
CA PHE A 173 -3.83 -10.02 3.27
C PHE A 173 -4.27 -10.98 4.36
N LYS A 174 -4.01 -10.65 5.62
CA LYS A 174 -4.36 -11.46 6.79
C LYS A 174 -5.37 -10.74 7.66
N SER A 175 -6.55 -11.30 7.80
CA SER A 175 -7.60 -10.81 8.71
C SER A 175 -8.13 -11.98 9.54
N ASN A 176 -8.87 -11.68 10.61
CA ASN A 176 -9.44 -12.73 11.47
C ASN A 176 -10.39 -13.64 10.70
N SER A 177 -11.09 -13.09 9.71
CA SER A 177 -12.03 -13.82 8.88
C SER A 177 -11.40 -14.66 7.75
N GLY A 178 -10.10 -14.50 7.52
CA GLY A 178 -9.30 -15.37 6.66
C GLY A 178 -8.19 -14.65 5.91
N ASP A 179 -7.39 -15.44 5.19
CA ASP A 179 -6.26 -14.93 4.42
C ASP A 179 -6.57 -14.94 2.91
N SER A 180 -5.97 -14.00 2.18
CA SER A 180 -5.96 -14.05 0.71
C SER A 180 -4.64 -13.55 0.16
N GLU A 181 -4.27 -14.03 -1.03
CA GLU A 181 -2.96 -13.73 -1.62
C GLU A 181 -3.08 -13.18 -3.03
N THR A 182 -2.07 -12.41 -3.44
CA THR A 182 -1.84 -11.98 -4.82
C THR A 182 -0.35 -11.87 -5.10
N VAL A 183 0.02 -11.85 -6.37
CA VAL A 183 1.38 -11.52 -6.81
C VAL A 183 1.52 -10.01 -6.99
N SER A 184 2.76 -9.56 -7.16
CA SER A 184 3.08 -8.21 -7.61
C SER A 184 3.77 -8.20 -8.97
N SER A 185 3.59 -7.09 -9.67
CA SER A 185 4.36 -6.71 -10.85
C SER A 185 5.18 -5.47 -10.55
N SER A 186 6.13 -5.14 -11.43
CA SER A 186 7.01 -3.99 -11.23
C SER A 186 7.17 -3.15 -12.49
N ARG A 187 7.63 -1.91 -12.29
CA ARG A 187 8.09 -1.01 -13.34
C ARG A 187 9.36 -0.29 -12.89
N GLU A 188 10.20 0.06 -13.85
CA GLU A 188 11.32 0.98 -13.63
C GLU A 188 10.81 2.42 -13.56
N VAL A 189 11.46 3.23 -12.73
CA VAL A 189 11.11 4.63 -12.48
C VAL A 189 12.34 5.50 -12.68
N GLU A 190 12.23 6.45 -13.61
CA GLU A 190 13.25 7.46 -13.83
C GLU A 190 13.22 8.51 -12.72
N GLN A 191 14.39 8.88 -12.22
CA GLN A 191 14.60 9.92 -11.22
C GLN A 191 15.22 11.12 -11.91
N GLU A 192 14.67 12.32 -11.69
CA GLU A 192 15.22 13.59 -12.17
C GLU A 192 16.26 14.18 -11.22
#